data_AF-A0A174JZF2-F1
#
_entry.id   AF-A0A174JZF2-F1
#
_cell.length_a   1.000
_cell.length_b   1.000
_cell.length_c   1.000
_cell.angle_alpha   90.00
_cell.angle_beta   90.00
_cell.angle_gamma   90.00
#
_symmetry.space_group_name_H-M   'P 1'
#
loop_
_entity.id
_entity.type
_entity.pdbx_description
1 polymer ?
#
loop_
_entity_poly.entity_id
_entity_poly.type
_entity_poly.pdbx_seq_one_letter_code
_entity_poly.pdbx_strand_id
1 'polypeptide(L)'
;MRLIDADVLTKNVTKWLNADPNADRMVDIDDIAASVLMEIEEQPTVPLWISVEDKLPEDIDRRFFMCLVENHLEDPPMMCQYEEEYGFGFWKDIYDPVTLGFLDSEFETMEELDYEKVIYWMPMIEPPEEAMQ
;
A
#
# COMPACT_ATOMS: atom_id res chain seq x y z
N MET A 1 0.01 0.23 9.32
CA MET A 1 -0.36 0.52 10.72
C MET A 1 -1.63 1.32 10.64
N ARG A 2 -2.79 0.75 11.03
CA ARG A 2 -4.03 1.52 11.09
C ARG A 2 -3.83 2.63 12.14
N LEU A 3 -4.36 3.85 11.90
CA LEU A 3 -4.27 4.97 12.87
C LEU A 3 -4.93 4.63 14.22
N ILE A 4 -5.77 3.59 14.22
CA ILE A 4 -6.49 3.04 15.36
C ILE A 4 -6.26 1.53 15.37
N ASP A 5 -5.93 0.96 16.53
CA ASP A 5 -5.86 -0.49 16.72
C ASP A 5 -7.28 -1.07 16.61
N ALA A 6 -7.59 -1.59 15.42
CA ALA A 6 -8.92 -2.09 15.08
C ALA A 6 -9.31 -3.30 15.93
N ASP A 7 -8.35 -4.16 16.30
CA ASP A 7 -8.63 -5.34 17.13
C ASP A 7 -9.01 -4.91 18.56
N VAL A 8 -8.33 -3.90 19.09
CA VAL A 8 -8.66 -3.31 20.40
C VAL A 8 -10.02 -2.59 20.35
N LEU A 9 -10.32 -1.85 19.29
CA LEU A 9 -11.61 -1.18 19.15
C LEU A 9 -12.76 -2.17 19.01
N THR A 10 -12.63 -3.15 18.12
CA THR A 10 -13.64 -4.20 17.91
C THR A 10 -13.92 -4.94 19.23
N LYS A 11 -12.88 -5.31 19.97
CA LYS A 11 -13.03 -5.94 21.30
C LYS A 11 -13.79 -5.05 22.30
N ASN A 12 -13.53 -3.74 22.30
CA ASN A 12 -14.24 -2.80 23.18
C ASN A 12 -15.70 -2.63 22.77
N VAL A 13 -16.00 -2.59 21.47
CA VAL A 13 -17.37 -2.52 20.95
C VAL A 13 -18.14 -3.81 21.24
N THR A 14 -17.54 -4.99 21.06
CA THR A 14 -18.15 -6.27 21.43
C THR A 14 -18.45 -6.36 22.92
N LYS A 15 -17.65 -5.72 23.77
CA LYS A 15 -17.93 -5.64 25.21
C LYS A 15 -19.14 -4.75 25.51
N TRP A 16 -19.42 -3.73 24.71
CA TRP A 16 -20.63 -2.90 24.83
C TRP A 16 -21.87 -3.67 24.39
N LEU A 17 -21.79 -4.43 23.28
CA LEU A 17 -22.86 -5.32 22.80
C LEU A 17 -23.31 -6.35 23.86
N ASN A 18 -22.35 -6.91 24.61
CA ASN A 18 -22.64 -7.92 25.64
C ASN A 18 -22.97 -7.33 27.02
N ALA A 19 -23.24 -6.01 27.11
CA ALA A 19 -23.63 -5.39 28.38
C ALA A 19 -25.06 -5.78 28.78
N ASP A 20 -25.41 -5.59 30.05
CA ASP A 20 -26.70 -5.97 30.63
C ASP A 20 -27.89 -5.46 29.77
N PRO A 21 -28.73 -6.36 29.21
CA PRO A 21 -29.85 -6.02 28.34
C PRO A 21 -30.99 -5.29 29.08
N ASN A 22 -30.94 -5.23 30.41
CA ASN A 22 -31.95 -4.58 31.24
C ASN A 22 -31.60 -3.13 31.61
N ALA A 23 -30.52 -2.58 31.03
CA ALA A 23 -30.15 -1.18 31.21
C ALA A 23 -31.12 -0.28 30.41
N ASP A 24 -31.90 0.54 31.12
CA ASP A 24 -32.83 1.52 30.53
C ASP A 24 -32.06 2.55 29.68
N ARG A 25 -32.16 2.41 28.35
CA ARG A 25 -31.39 3.19 27.37
C ARG A 25 -32.30 3.65 26.24
N MET A 26 -32.15 4.93 25.88
CA MET A 26 -32.98 5.60 24.89
C MET A 26 -32.66 5.22 23.44
N VAL A 27 -31.54 4.54 23.21
CA VAL A 27 -31.03 4.10 21.90
C VAL A 27 -30.50 2.68 22.05
N ASP A 28 -30.75 1.83 21.06
CA ASP A 28 -30.22 0.47 21.01
C ASP A 28 -28.69 0.51 20.83
N ILE A 29 -27.98 -0.11 21.76
CA ILE A 29 -26.51 -0.20 21.71
C ILE A 29 -26.06 -1.08 20.56
N ASP A 30 -26.88 -2.06 20.19
CA ASP A 30 -26.56 -3.00 19.13
C ASP A 30 -26.50 -2.28 17.78
N ASP A 31 -27.40 -1.32 17.55
CA ASP A 31 -27.42 -0.48 16.34
C ASP A 31 -26.20 0.45 16.26
N ILE A 32 -25.84 1.11 17.37
CA ILE A 32 -24.66 2.00 17.42
C ILE A 32 -23.37 1.20 17.20
N ALA A 33 -23.24 0.05 17.86
CA ALA A 33 -22.07 -0.79 17.76
C ALA A 33 -21.91 -1.38 16.35
N ALA A 34 -23.01 -1.78 15.71
CA ALA A 34 -22.99 -2.23 14.32
C ALA A 34 -22.56 -1.10 13.37
N SER A 35 -23.08 0.12 13.55
CA SER A 35 -22.68 1.29 12.77
C SER A 35 -21.19 1.58 12.91
N VAL A 36 -20.66 1.54 14.14
CA VAL A 36 -19.24 1.80 14.41
C VAL A 36 -18.34 0.71 13.83
N LEU A 37 -18.74 -0.56 13.87
CA LEU A 37 -17.98 -1.65 13.24
C LEU A 37 -17.93 -1.49 11.72
N MET A 38 -19.06 -1.13 11.09
CA MET A 38 -19.12 -0.85 9.66
C MET A 38 -18.21 0.31 9.27
N GLU A 39 -18.24 1.42 10.03
CA GLU A 39 -17.35 2.56 9.82
C GLU A 39 -15.86 2.20 9.99
N ILE A 40 -15.50 1.28 10.91
CA ILE A 40 -14.12 0.79 11.10
C ILE A 40 -13.68 -0.09 9.92
N GLU A 41 -14.57 -0.96 9.43
CA GLU A 41 -14.30 -1.81 8.27
C GLU A 41 -14.16 -0.98 6.98
N GLU A 42 -14.89 0.12 6.87
CA GLU A 42 -14.83 1.09 5.76
C GLU A 42 -13.67 2.10 5.88
N GLN A 43 -12.93 2.13 7.00
CA GLN A 43 -11.74 2.98 7.09
C GLN A 43 -10.76 2.59 5.99
N PRO A 44 -10.23 3.56 5.22
CA PRO A 44 -9.21 3.28 4.22
C PRO A 44 -8.01 2.63 4.90
N THR A 45 -7.74 1.38 4.54
CA THR A 45 -6.51 0.70 4.96
C THR A 45 -5.34 1.45 4.34
N VAL A 46 -4.70 2.31 5.14
CA VAL A 46 -3.42 2.91 4.77
C VAL A 46 -2.49 1.79 4.31
N PRO A 47 -1.96 1.83 3.07
CA PRO A 47 -1.05 0.81 2.60
C PRO A 47 0.15 0.78 3.56
N LEU A 48 0.38 -0.40 4.14
CA LEU A 48 1.49 -0.59 5.06
C LEU A 48 2.75 -0.81 4.24
N TRP A 49 3.83 -0.10 4.58
CA TRP A 49 5.17 -0.39 4.08
C TRP A 49 5.54 -1.85 4.37
N ILE A 50 5.89 -2.61 3.33
CA ILE A 50 6.28 -4.01 3.38
C ILE A 50 7.81 -4.06 3.28
N SER A 51 8.48 -4.73 4.21
CA SER A 51 9.92 -4.96 4.13
C SER A 51 10.22 -5.89 2.96
N VAL A 52 11.29 -5.58 2.20
CA VAL A 52 11.79 -6.48 1.14
C VAL A 52 12.24 -7.85 1.70
N GLU A 53 12.61 -7.91 2.98
CA GLU A 53 12.97 -9.16 3.66
C GLU A 53 11.74 -10.02 4.00
N ASP A 54 10.59 -9.38 4.22
CA ASP A 54 9.35 -10.07 4.57
C ASP A 54 8.66 -10.63 3.32
N LYS A 55 8.53 -9.80 2.29
CA LYS A 55 7.83 -10.14 1.06
C LYS A 55 8.26 -9.24 -0.10
N LEU A 56 8.33 -9.79 -1.30
CA LEU A 56 8.55 -9.05 -2.55
C LEU A 56 7.23 -8.86 -3.32
N PRO A 57 7.15 -7.89 -4.24
CA PRO A 57 5.99 -7.76 -5.10
C PRO A 57 5.75 -9.03 -5.94
N GLU A 58 4.51 -9.51 -5.96
CA GLU A 58 4.08 -10.68 -6.73
C GLU A 58 3.09 -10.30 -7.86
N ASP A 59 2.58 -9.07 -7.83
CA ASP A 59 1.52 -8.58 -8.73
C ASP A 59 2.14 -7.91 -9.96
N ILE A 60 2.32 -8.69 -11.03
CA ILE A 60 2.90 -8.24 -12.30
C ILE A 60 2.03 -7.23 -13.06
N ASP A 61 0.73 -7.13 -12.74
CA ASP A 61 -0.15 -6.13 -13.37
C ASP A 61 0.19 -4.72 -12.88
N ARG A 62 0.76 -4.60 -11.67
CA ARG A 62 1.28 -3.34 -11.14
C ARG A 62 2.74 -3.18 -11.55
N ARG A 63 2.99 -2.30 -12.51
CA ARG A 63 4.36 -1.99 -12.96
C ARG A 63 5.15 -1.13 -11.98
N PHE A 64 4.50 -0.26 -11.23
CA PHE A 64 5.15 0.70 -10.34
C PHE A 64 4.79 0.46 -8.88
N PHE A 65 5.80 0.65 -8.02
CA PHE A 65 5.71 0.55 -6.57
C PHE A 65 6.35 1.78 -5.93
N MET A 66 5.79 2.22 -4.81
CA MET A 66 6.43 3.24 -3.98
C MET A 66 7.45 2.55 -3.09
N CYS A 67 8.69 3.05 -3.09
CA CYS A 67 9.83 2.40 -2.45
C CYS A 67 10.57 3.37 -1.53
N LEU A 68 10.98 2.88 -0.37
CA LEU A 68 11.93 3.55 0.52
C LEU A 68 13.29 2.87 0.39
N VAL A 69 14.31 3.69 0.19
CA VAL A 69 15.68 3.23 -0.01
C VAL A 69 16.52 3.46 1.25
N GLU A 70 17.59 2.69 1.36
CA GLU A 70 18.58 2.82 2.42
C GLU A 70 19.10 4.27 2.49
N ASN A 71 19.42 4.73 3.70
CA ASN A 71 19.90 6.10 3.99
C ASN A 71 18.92 7.25 3.69
N HIS A 72 17.76 6.99 3.08
CA HIS A 72 16.78 8.02 2.66
C HIS A 72 15.34 7.69 3.08
N LEU A 73 15.17 7.08 4.26
CA LEU A 73 13.85 6.70 4.79
C LEU A 73 12.90 7.88 5.04
N GLU A 74 13.44 9.07 5.28
CA GLU A 74 12.65 10.28 5.57
C GLU A 74 12.28 11.07 4.30
N ASP A 75 12.87 10.71 3.16
CA ASP A 75 12.63 11.38 1.89
C ASP A 75 11.32 10.90 1.24
N PRO A 76 10.76 11.67 0.28
CA PRO A 76 9.64 11.20 -0.52
C PRO A 76 9.97 9.86 -1.19
N PRO A 77 9.04 8.89 -1.18
CA PRO A 77 9.31 7.57 -1.72
C PRO A 77 9.57 7.62 -3.22
N MET A 78 10.51 6.79 -3.65
CA MET A 78 10.85 6.65 -5.06
C MET A 78 9.88 5.69 -5.75
N MET A 79 9.44 6.03 -6.96
CA MET A 79 8.67 5.12 -7.79
C MET A 79 9.63 4.19 -8.50
N CYS A 80 9.55 2.88 -8.23
CA CYS A 80 10.38 1.86 -8.87
C CYS A 80 9.51 0.83 -9.58
N GLN A 81 10.08 0.15 -10.56
CA GLN A 81 9.49 -1.05 -11.15
C GLN A 81 10.13 -2.29 -10.51
N TYR A 82 9.44 -3.42 -10.53
CA TYR A 82 9.94 -4.68 -9.98
C TYR A 82 9.83 -5.79 -11.02
N GLU A 83 10.95 -6.48 -11.26
CA GLU A 83 11.01 -7.68 -12.09
C GLU A 83 11.44 -8.86 -11.22
N GLU A 84 10.77 -10.00 -11.34
CA GLU A 84 11.01 -11.17 -10.47
C GLU A 84 12.45 -11.69 -10.58
N GLU A 85 13.03 -11.65 -11.79
CA GLU A 85 14.39 -12.14 -12.05
C GLU A 85 15.48 -11.15 -11.62
N TYR A 86 15.20 -9.85 -11.65
CA TYR A 86 16.21 -8.79 -11.50
C TYR A 86 16.07 -7.95 -10.23
N GLY A 87 14.87 -7.90 -9.64
CA GLY A 87 14.53 -7.06 -8.50
C GLY A 87 14.00 -5.68 -8.90
N PHE A 88 14.23 -4.68 -8.04
CA PHE A 88 13.79 -3.30 -8.29
C PHE A 88 14.69 -2.58 -9.30
N GLY A 89 14.07 -1.76 -10.16
CA GLY A 89 14.77 -1.04 -11.22
C GLY A 89 13.83 -0.26 -12.15
N PHE A 90 14.29 0.00 -13.37
CA PHE A 90 13.58 0.76 -14.38
C PHE A 90 13.73 0.17 -15.77
N TRP A 91 12.61 0.05 -16.48
CA TRP A 91 12.62 -0.14 -17.93
C TRP A 91 13.06 1.15 -18.63
N LYS A 92 13.98 0.99 -19.57
CA LYS A 92 14.54 2.05 -20.40
C LYS A 92 14.34 1.68 -21.87
N ASP A 93 13.61 2.54 -22.56
CA ASP A 93 13.39 2.38 -23.99
C ASP A 93 14.64 2.77 -24.79
N ILE A 94 14.99 1.93 -25.75
CA ILE A 94 16.09 2.13 -26.67
C ILE A 94 15.51 2.61 -28.00
N TYR A 95 15.90 3.82 -28.40
CA TYR A 95 15.47 4.43 -29.65
C TYR A 95 16.63 4.51 -30.64
N ASP A 96 16.34 4.30 -31.93
CA ASP A 96 17.26 4.65 -33.00
C ASP A 96 17.32 6.18 -33.11
N PRO A 97 18.47 6.83 -32.82
CA PRO A 97 18.57 8.28 -32.86
C PRO A 97 18.39 8.86 -34.28
N VAL A 98 18.51 8.04 -35.33
CA VAL A 98 18.37 8.49 -36.73
C VAL A 98 16.92 8.41 -37.20
N THR A 99 16.25 7.28 -36.97
CA THR A 99 14.86 7.09 -37.40
C THR A 99 13.83 7.53 -36.35
N LEU A 100 14.27 7.81 -35.12
CA LEU A 100 13.41 8.00 -33.95
C LEU A 100 12.43 6.84 -33.73
N GLY A 101 12.76 5.66 -34.28
CA GLY A 101 11.99 4.45 -34.13
C GLY A 101 12.32 3.74 -32.82
N PHE A 102 11.30 3.18 -32.17
CA PHE A 102 11.47 2.25 -31.07
C PHE A 102 12.20 0.99 -31.56
N LEU A 103 13.30 0.63 -30.90
CA LEU A 103 14.04 -0.59 -31.21
C LEU A 103 13.71 -1.69 -30.21
N ASP A 104 13.90 -1.41 -28.93
CA ASP A 104 13.77 -2.38 -27.84
C ASP A 104 13.63 -1.66 -26.49
N SER A 105 13.49 -2.41 -25.41
CA SER A 105 13.57 -1.93 -24.03
C SER A 105 14.50 -2.82 -23.21
N GLU A 106 15.31 -2.21 -22.34
CA GLU A 106 16.17 -2.92 -21.39
C GLU A 106 15.77 -2.58 -19.95
N PHE A 107 15.91 -3.53 -19.02
CA PHE A 107 15.69 -3.28 -17.61
C PHE A 107 17.03 -3.02 -16.93
N GLU A 108 17.16 -1.87 -16.28
CA GLU A 108 18.33 -1.51 -15.48
C GLU A 108 17.94 -1.58 -13.99
N THR A 109 18.67 -2.39 -13.23
CA THR A 109 18.47 -2.56 -11.80
C THR A 109 18.92 -1.32 -11.02
N MET A 110 18.42 -1.19 -9.78
CA MET A 110 18.87 -0.13 -8.86
C MET A 110 20.39 -0.12 -8.66
N GLU A 111 21.02 -1.29 -8.59
CA GLU A 111 22.47 -1.44 -8.42
C GLU A 111 23.24 -0.95 -9.66
N GLU A 112 22.79 -1.30 -10.87
CA GLU A 112 23.42 -0.85 -12.13
C GLU A 112 23.33 0.66 -12.33
N LEU A 113 22.29 1.28 -11.76
CA LEU A 113 22.04 2.71 -11.78
C LEU A 113 22.75 3.48 -10.67
N ASP A 114 23.50 2.80 -9.79
CA ASP A 114 24.18 3.39 -8.61
C ASP A 114 23.19 4.08 -7.64
N TYR A 115 21.98 3.52 -7.53
CA TYR A 115 21.00 3.94 -6.53
C TYR A 115 21.11 3.14 -5.23
N GLU A 116 20.65 3.76 -4.14
CA GLU A 116 20.56 3.14 -2.83
C GLU A 116 19.56 1.96 -2.83
N LYS A 117 19.85 0.95 -2.02
CA LYS A 117 19.08 -0.29 -1.99
C LYS A 117 17.66 -0.06 -1.47
N VAL A 118 16.66 -0.62 -2.15
CA VAL A 118 15.27 -0.63 -1.66
C VAL A 118 15.15 -1.53 -0.42
N ILE A 119 14.58 -0.98 0.65
CA ILE A 119 14.37 -1.69 1.93
C ILE A 119 12.90 -1.84 2.31
N TYR A 120 12.04 -0.94 1.85
CA TYR A 120 10.58 -1.10 1.97
C TYR A 120 9.89 -0.76 0.67
N TRP A 121 8.74 -1.39 0.42
CA TRP A 121 7.88 -1.09 -0.72
C TRP A 121 6.40 -1.10 -0.33
N MET A 122 5.58 -0.47 -1.14
CA MET A 122 4.13 -0.61 -1.10
C MET A 122 3.55 -0.43 -2.51
N PRO A 123 2.36 -1.01 -2.80
CA PRO A 123 1.67 -0.72 -4.06
C PRO A 123 1.35 0.78 -4.17
N MET A 124 1.24 1.27 -5.40
CA MET A 124 0.75 2.62 -5.67
C MET A 124 -0.63 2.82 -5.02
N ILE A 125 -0.81 4.00 -4.40
CA ILE A 125 -2.10 4.41 -3.86
C ILE A 125 -3.07 4.55 -5.02
N GLU A 126 -4.17 3.79 -4.97
CA GLU A 126 -5.21 3.88 -6.00
C GLU A 126 -5.89 5.24 -5.95
N PRO A 127 -6.21 5.85 -7.11
CA PRO A 127 -6.94 7.10 -7.14
C PRO A 127 -8.35 6.90 -6.54
N PRO A 128 -8.95 7.95 -5.97
CA PRO A 128 -10.33 7.88 -5.49
C PRO A 128 -11.29 7.45 -6.61
N GLU A 129 -12.29 6.62 -6.28
CA GLU A 129 -13.28 6.11 -7.26
C GLU A 129 -14.00 7.24 -8.01
N GLU A 130 -14.24 8.37 -7.35
CA GLU A 130 -14.87 9.56 -7.93
C GLU A 130 -14.05 10.18 -9.08
N ALA A 131 -12.73 9.97 -9.10
CA ALA A 131 -11.84 10.48 -10.14
C ALA A 131 -11.71 9.54 -11.36
N MET A 132 -12.35 8.35 -11.31
CA MET A 132 -12.28 7.33 -12.37
C MET A 132 -13.55 7.26 -13.25
N GLN A 133 -14.47 8.22 -13.12
CA GLN A 133 -15.69 8.37 -13.95
C GLN A 133 -15.50 9.43 -15.04
#